data_AF-A0A1W1YE04-F1
#
_entry.id   AF-A0A1W1YE04-F1
#
_cell.length_a   1.000
_cell.length_b   1.000
_cell.length_c   1.000
_cell.angle_alpha   90.00
_cell.angle_beta   90.00
_cell.angle_gamma   90.00
#
_symmetry.space_group_name_H-M   'P 1'
#
loop_
_entity.id
_entity.type
_entity.pdbx_description
1 polymer ?
#
loop_
_entity_poly.entity_id
_entity_poly.type
_entity_poly.pdbx_seq_one_letter_code
_entity_poly.pdbx_strand_id
1 'polypeptide(L)'
;MEKPSRFKIFMLSLCMLMFLWLSVEAVIAIITKRASSVGESILQILTLPIFVTMAAVYLYALSDAKHKRKTRYGQYTGSVGDLINNYRNGEIEESKFYESLGDVVLYYADPTGVDREGNTADYTLPAAEGCRYLPVFDSYAHTRNYYVEEGRVRITIKREVARKIIKTLEKDNRKRNTSKIGLIIEPSLYEFTIEASELRSVIYDR
;
A
#
# COMPACT_ATOMS: atom_id res chain seq x y z
N MET A 1 10.46 -10.27 -23.03
CA MET A 1 9.06 -9.83 -23.28
C MET A 1 8.53 -9.19 -22.02
N GLU A 2 8.33 -7.88 -22.00
CA GLU A 2 7.73 -7.19 -20.85
C GLU A 2 6.22 -7.44 -20.83
N LYS A 3 5.68 -7.93 -19.70
CA LYS A 3 4.24 -8.04 -19.51
C LYS A 3 3.63 -6.62 -19.51
N PRO A 4 2.60 -6.33 -20.31
CA PRO A 4 1.95 -5.02 -20.30
C PRO A 4 1.41 -4.72 -18.90
N SER A 5 1.62 -3.49 -18.43
CA SER A 5 1.12 -3.06 -17.13
C SER A 5 -0.41 -3.17 -17.11
N ARG A 6 -1.00 -3.52 -15.97
CA ARG A 6 -2.47 -3.64 -15.81
C ARG A 6 -3.21 -2.38 -16.23
N PHE A 7 -2.55 -1.21 -16.13
CA PHE A 7 -3.06 0.06 -16.61
C PHE A 7 -3.19 0.13 -18.13
N LYS A 8 -2.21 -0.39 -18.90
CA LYS A 8 -2.28 -0.44 -20.37
C LYS A 8 -3.44 -1.32 -20.84
N ILE A 9 -3.64 -2.48 -20.20
CA ILE A 9 -4.76 -3.39 -20.52
C ILE A 9 -6.10 -2.68 -20.27
N PHE A 10 -6.24 -2.00 -19.13
CA PHE A 10 -7.44 -1.23 -18.80
C PHE A 10 -7.73 -0.11 -19.82
N MET A 11 -6.71 0.67 -20.20
CA MET A 11 -6.87 1.74 -21.19
C MET A 11 -7.27 1.19 -22.58
N LEU A 12 -6.70 0.05 -22.99
CA LEU A 12 -7.08 -0.62 -24.23
C LEU A 12 -8.55 -1.07 -24.22
N SER A 13 -9.00 -1.68 -23.12
CA SER A 13 -10.41 -2.07 -22.97
C SER A 13 -11.35 -0.87 -23.00
N LEU A 14 -10.96 0.26 -22.38
CA LEU A 14 -11.74 1.49 -22.39
C LEU A 14 -11.85 2.08 -23.80
N CYS A 15 -10.73 2.12 -24.54
CA CYS A 15 -10.74 2.58 -25.94
C CYS A 15 -11.63 1.69 -26.81
N MET A 16 -11.59 0.36 -26.65
CA MET A 16 -12.46 -0.54 -27.42
C MET A 16 -13.94 -0.31 -27.12
N LEU A 17 -14.30 -0.07 -25.85
CA LEU A 17 -15.68 0.28 -25.46
C LEU A 17 -16.15 1.60 -26.09
N MET A 18 -15.29 2.63 -26.12
CA MET A 18 -15.61 3.90 -26.78
C MET A 18 -15.79 3.75 -28.30
N PHE A 19 -14.97 2.92 -28.96
CA PHE A 19 -15.14 2.62 -30.38
C PHE A 19 -16.45 1.87 -30.67
N LEU A 20 -16.81 0.91 -29.81
CA LEU A 20 -18.08 0.19 -29.93
C LEU A 20 -19.28 1.12 -29.71
N TRP A 21 -19.14 2.09 -28.80
CA TRP A 21 -20.16 3.10 -28.56
C TRP A 21 -20.39 3.99 -29.79
N LEU A 22 -19.31 4.52 -30.37
CA LEU A 22 -19.38 5.37 -31.57
C LEU A 22 -19.95 4.63 -32.78
N SER A 23 -19.68 3.33 -32.93
CA SER A 23 -20.26 2.54 -34.01
C SER A 23 -21.76 2.29 -33.82
N VAL A 24 -22.22 2.10 -32.58
CA VAL A 24 -23.65 1.99 -32.27
C VAL A 24 -24.38 3.30 -32.54
N GLU A 25 -23.85 4.45 -32.13
CA GLU A 25 -24.45 5.75 -32.44
C GLU A 25 -24.54 6.01 -33.95
N ALA A 26 -23.50 5.65 -34.71
CA ALA A 26 -23.50 5.78 -36.16
C ALA A 26 -24.59 4.92 -36.81
N VAL A 27 -24.74 3.66 -36.38
CA VAL A 27 -25.80 2.76 -36.88
C VAL A 27 -27.18 3.30 -36.53
N ILE A 28 -27.36 3.79 -35.31
CA ILE A 28 -28.61 4.41 -34.84
C ILE A 28 -28.97 5.63 -35.69
N ALA A 29 -28.01 6.52 -35.97
CA ALA A 29 -28.23 7.70 -36.80
C ALA A 29 -28.63 7.35 -38.25
N ILE A 30 -28.09 6.26 -38.79
CA ILE A 30 -28.46 5.75 -40.12
C ILE A 30 -29.89 5.21 -40.13
N ILE A 31 -30.30 4.53 -39.05
CA ILE A 31 -31.65 3.97 -38.90
C ILE A 31 -32.68 5.08 -38.69
N THR A 32 -32.41 6.06 -37.83
CA THR A 32 -33.34 7.19 -37.57
C THR A 32 -33.53 8.08 -38.77
N LYS A 33 -32.49 8.32 -39.58
CA LYS A 33 -32.62 9.10 -40.83
C LYS A 33 -33.57 8.45 -41.85
N ARG A 34 -33.89 7.16 -41.71
CA ARG A 34 -34.83 6.42 -42.56
C ARG A 34 -36.22 6.22 -41.95
N ALA A 35 -36.42 6.50 -40.67
CA ALA A 35 -37.70 6.27 -39.99
C ALA A 35 -38.45 7.59 -39.74
N SER A 36 -39.71 7.66 -40.19
CA SER A 36 -40.64 8.74 -39.84
C SER A 36 -40.81 8.88 -38.31
N SER A 37 -41.31 10.04 -37.85
CA SER A 37 -41.41 10.54 -36.46
C SER A 37 -41.80 9.57 -35.33
N VAL A 38 -42.33 8.39 -35.62
CA VAL A 38 -42.61 7.31 -34.66
C VAL A 38 -41.32 6.59 -34.20
N GLY A 39 -40.24 6.64 -34.98
CA GLY A 39 -38.98 5.94 -34.69
C GLY A 39 -38.15 6.51 -33.54
N GLU A 40 -38.26 7.81 -33.25
CA GLU A 40 -37.47 8.47 -32.20
C GLU A 40 -37.88 8.03 -30.79
N SER A 41 -39.17 7.76 -30.56
CA SER A 41 -39.69 7.33 -29.25
C SER A 41 -39.25 5.90 -28.89
N ILE A 42 -39.25 4.99 -29.88
CA ILE A 42 -38.84 3.59 -29.66
C ILE A 42 -37.33 3.51 -29.38
N LEU A 43 -36.53 4.36 -30.03
CA LEU A 43 -35.10 4.43 -29.83
C LEU A 43 -34.73 4.96 -28.43
N GLN A 44 -35.44 5.98 -27.93
CA GLN A 44 -35.23 6.46 -26.55
C GLN A 44 -35.56 5.38 -25.51
N ILE A 45 -36.63 4.60 -25.74
CA ILE A 45 -37.02 3.49 -24.85
C ILE A 45 -35.97 2.37 -24.82
N LEU A 46 -35.30 2.10 -25.95
CA LEU A 46 -34.30 1.03 -26.04
C LEU A 46 -32.90 1.45 -25.57
N THR A 47 -32.54 2.72 -25.69
CA THR A 47 -31.20 3.21 -25.32
C THR A 47 -31.07 3.50 -23.82
N LEU A 48 -32.12 3.98 -23.16
CA LEU A 48 -32.12 4.28 -21.72
C LEU A 48 -31.72 3.08 -20.82
N PRO A 49 -32.24 1.85 -21.00
CA PRO A 49 -31.86 0.70 -20.18
C PRO A 49 -30.38 0.33 -20.30
N ILE A 50 -29.82 0.49 -21.51
CA ILE A 50 -28.40 0.19 -21.79
C ILE A 50 -27.50 1.18 -21.06
N PHE A 51 -27.83 2.47 -21.08
CA PHE A 51 -27.08 3.47 -20.33
C PHE A 51 -27.13 3.23 -18.82
N VAL A 52 -28.30 2.90 -18.28
CA VAL A 52 -28.45 2.61 -16.84
C VAL A 52 -27.64 1.38 -16.44
N THR A 53 -27.63 0.32 -17.25
CA THR A 53 -26.83 -0.88 -16.96
C THR A 53 -25.33 -0.61 -17.05
N MET A 54 -24.86 0.12 -18.07
CA MET A 54 -23.45 0.48 -18.17
C MET A 54 -22.98 1.38 -17.02
N ALA A 55 -23.81 2.35 -16.61
CA ALA A 55 -23.53 3.20 -15.45
C ALA A 55 -23.47 2.37 -14.15
N ALA A 56 -24.39 1.42 -13.97
CA ALA A 56 -24.39 0.52 -12.81
C ALA A 56 -23.15 -0.38 -12.76
N VAL A 57 -22.72 -0.95 -13.90
CA VAL A 57 -21.50 -1.76 -13.99
C VAL A 57 -20.26 -0.92 -13.71
N TYR A 58 -20.20 0.31 -14.23
CA TYR A 58 -19.09 1.23 -13.96
C TYR A 58 -19.01 1.62 -12.48
N LEU A 59 -20.14 1.98 -11.87
CA LEU A 59 -20.23 2.30 -10.44
C LEU A 59 -19.88 1.08 -9.56
N TYR A 60 -20.31 -0.13 -9.95
CA TYR A 60 -19.94 -1.36 -9.27
C TYR A 60 -18.44 -1.64 -9.37
N ALA A 61 -17.84 -1.50 -10.55
CA ALA A 61 -16.40 -1.67 -10.73
C ALA A 61 -15.58 -0.65 -9.95
N LEU A 62 -16.05 0.60 -9.87
CA LEU A 62 -15.44 1.63 -9.01
C LEU A 62 -15.60 1.30 -7.54
N SER A 63 -16.77 0.83 -7.11
CA SER A 63 -17.05 0.40 -5.74
C SER A 63 -16.14 -0.78 -5.35
N ASP A 64 -16.05 -1.82 -6.17
CA ASP A 64 -15.18 -2.98 -5.97
C ASP A 64 -13.69 -2.59 -5.97
N ALA A 65 -13.27 -1.67 -6.84
CA ALA A 65 -11.91 -1.13 -6.81
C ALA A 65 -11.61 -0.33 -5.53
N LYS A 66 -12.59 0.41 -5.00
CA LYS A 66 -12.49 1.13 -3.72
C LYS A 66 -12.52 0.15 -2.55
N HIS A 67 -13.33 -0.90 -2.62
CA HIS A 67 -13.46 -1.92 -1.59
C HIS A 67 -12.20 -2.78 -1.51
N LYS A 68 -11.65 -3.21 -2.65
CA LYS A 68 -10.35 -3.92 -2.76
C LYS A 68 -9.13 -3.06 -2.40
N ARG A 69 -9.28 -1.72 -2.31
CA ARG A 69 -8.29 -0.83 -1.70
C ARG A 69 -8.43 -0.75 -0.18
N LYS A 70 -9.66 -0.87 0.36
CA LYS A 70 -9.93 -0.88 1.80
C LYS A 70 -9.71 -2.25 2.46
N THR A 71 -9.82 -3.37 1.75
CA THR A 71 -9.82 -4.72 2.36
C THR A 71 -8.53 -5.51 2.18
N ARG A 72 -7.44 -4.91 1.68
CA ARG A 72 -6.22 -5.69 1.38
C ARG A 72 -5.29 -5.94 2.56
N TYR A 73 -5.54 -5.32 3.70
CA TYR A 73 -4.91 -5.61 4.99
C TYR A 73 -5.98 -5.37 6.05
N GLY A 74 -6.25 -6.35 6.90
CA GLY A 74 -7.18 -6.16 8.01
C GLY A 74 -6.49 -5.17 8.92
N GLN A 75 -6.90 -3.89 8.89
CA GLN A 75 -6.29 -2.91 9.78
C GLN A 75 -6.58 -3.37 11.21
N TYR A 76 -5.54 -3.80 11.91
CA TYR A 76 -5.58 -3.85 13.36
C TYR A 76 -5.99 -2.45 13.85
N THR A 77 -7.13 -2.37 14.54
CA THR A 77 -7.73 -1.10 14.97
C THR A 77 -7.26 -0.66 16.36
N GLY A 78 -6.48 -1.49 17.06
CA GLY A 78 -5.89 -1.14 18.36
C GLY A 78 -4.61 -0.32 18.22
N SER A 79 -4.04 0.11 19.35
CA SER A 79 -2.75 0.79 19.36
C SER A 79 -1.60 -0.21 19.20
N VAL A 80 -0.48 0.21 18.59
CA VAL A 80 0.71 -0.65 18.44
C VAL A 80 1.23 -1.11 19.81
N GLY A 81 1.13 -0.24 20.83
CA GLY A 81 1.46 -0.56 22.20
C GLY A 81 0.62 -1.69 22.78
N ASP A 82 -0.71 -1.66 22.58
CA ASP A 82 -1.59 -2.74 23.05
C ASP A 82 -1.24 -4.06 22.38
N LEU A 83 -0.95 -4.05 21.07
CA LEU A 83 -0.55 -5.25 20.34
C LEU A 83 0.73 -5.86 20.91
N ILE A 84 1.74 -5.03 21.19
CA ILE A 84 3.02 -5.47 21.78
C ILE A 84 2.82 -5.96 23.22
N ASN A 85 2.02 -5.26 24.02
CA ASN A 85 1.75 -5.63 25.41
C ASN A 85 1.00 -6.96 25.50
N ASN A 86 -0.04 -7.15 24.69
CA ASN A 86 -0.78 -8.41 24.65
C ASN A 86 0.13 -9.58 24.25
N TYR A 87 1.07 -9.36 23.32
CA TYR A 87 2.06 -10.38 22.96
C TYR A 87 3.01 -10.70 24.11
N ARG A 88 3.58 -9.67 24.75
CA ARG A 88 4.49 -9.82 25.91
C ARG A 88 3.82 -10.53 27.08
N ASN A 89 2.52 -10.31 27.28
CA ASN A 89 1.73 -10.96 28.32
C ASN A 89 1.30 -12.39 27.96
N GLY A 90 1.57 -12.86 26.73
CA GLY A 90 1.13 -14.16 26.24
C GLY A 90 -0.38 -14.26 25.96
N GLU A 91 -1.07 -13.12 25.85
CA GLU A 91 -2.51 -13.04 25.55
C GLU A 91 -2.80 -13.31 24.07
N ILE A 92 -1.80 -13.11 23.21
CA ILE A 92 -1.86 -13.46 21.79
C ILE A 92 -0.69 -14.35 21.41
N GLU A 93 -0.98 -15.35 20.60
CA GLU A 93 0.04 -16.24 20.01
C GLU A 93 0.94 -15.45 19.06
N GLU A 94 2.20 -15.86 18.99
CA GLU A 94 3.25 -15.25 18.16
C GLU A 94 2.81 -15.09 16.68
N SER A 95 2.20 -16.11 16.10
CA SER A 95 1.71 -16.06 14.71
C SER A 95 0.65 -14.98 14.50
N LYS A 96 -0.30 -14.83 15.42
CA LYS A 96 -1.34 -13.80 15.38
C LYS A 96 -0.77 -12.41 15.63
N PHE A 97 0.22 -12.30 16.52
CA PHE A 97 0.93 -11.05 16.76
C PHE A 97 1.61 -10.57 15.48
N TYR A 98 2.41 -11.41 14.82
CA TYR A 98 3.11 -11.03 13.60
C TYR A 98 2.16 -10.79 12.42
N GLU A 99 1.06 -11.54 12.32
CA GLU A 99 0.01 -11.27 11.33
C GLU A 99 -0.58 -9.86 11.52
N SER A 100 -0.97 -9.54 12.75
CA SER A 100 -1.57 -8.24 13.11
C SER A 100 -0.57 -7.11 12.92
N LEU A 101 0.66 -7.30 13.38
CA LEU A 101 1.74 -6.33 13.26
C LEU A 101 2.06 -6.05 11.79
N GLY A 102 2.05 -7.11 10.97
CA GLY A 102 2.25 -7.00 9.53
C GLY A 102 1.29 -6.04 8.84
N ASP A 103 0.11 -5.80 9.42
CA ASP A 103 -0.94 -4.95 8.86
C ASP A 103 -1.00 -3.54 9.51
N VAL A 104 -0.18 -3.28 10.54
CA VAL A 104 -0.02 -1.97 11.17
C VAL A 104 0.66 -0.98 10.21
N VAL A 105 0.19 0.26 10.21
CA VAL A 105 0.87 1.36 9.50
C VAL A 105 1.91 1.99 10.41
N LEU A 106 3.16 2.03 9.94
CA LEU A 106 4.29 2.61 10.64
C LEU A 106 4.91 3.75 9.83
N TYR A 107 5.62 4.60 10.54
CA TYR A 107 6.34 5.76 10.04
C TYR A 107 7.83 5.55 10.22
N TYR A 108 8.62 5.88 9.19
CA TYR A 108 10.08 5.69 9.20
C TYR A 108 10.77 6.64 8.23
N ALA A 109 12.08 6.78 8.32
CA ALA A 109 12.88 7.48 7.30
C ALA A 109 13.97 6.56 6.73
N ASP A 110 14.66 7.01 5.68
CA ASP A 110 15.73 6.21 5.09
C ASP A 110 16.86 5.94 6.10
N PRO A 111 17.48 4.74 6.09
CA PRO A 111 18.57 4.38 7.00
C PRO A 111 19.71 5.40 7.05
N THR A 112 20.05 5.99 5.90
CA THR A 112 21.09 7.01 5.78
C THR A 112 20.48 8.39 5.53
N GLY A 113 21.11 9.43 6.07
CA GLY A 113 20.68 10.81 5.93
C GLY A 113 21.85 11.79 6.01
N VAL A 114 21.54 13.07 6.16
CA VAL A 114 22.52 14.15 6.34
C VAL A 114 22.40 14.68 7.76
N ASP A 115 23.53 14.88 8.44
CA ASP A 115 23.61 15.48 9.78
C ASP A 115 23.63 17.02 9.74
N ARG A 116 23.78 17.68 10.90
CA ARG A 116 23.79 19.15 11.00
C ARG A 116 25.03 19.76 10.37
N GLU A 117 26.11 19.01 10.31
CA GLU A 117 27.40 19.35 9.74
C GLU A 117 27.44 19.17 8.22
N GLY A 118 26.41 18.53 7.65
CA GLY A 118 26.29 18.27 6.21
C GLY A 118 26.91 16.95 5.75
N ASN A 119 27.37 16.10 6.68
CA ASN A 119 27.94 14.79 6.37
C ASN A 119 26.85 13.73 6.24
N THR A 120 27.18 12.64 5.53
CA THR A 120 26.30 11.47 5.47
C THR A 120 26.43 10.68 6.77
N ALA A 121 25.31 10.42 7.43
CA ALA A 121 25.23 9.66 8.66
C ALA A 121 24.27 8.47 8.52
N ASP A 122 24.53 7.42 9.30
CA ASP A 122 23.67 6.24 9.44
C ASP A 122 22.82 6.39 10.70
N TYR A 123 21.50 6.34 10.53
CA TYR A 123 20.51 6.52 11.60
C TYR A 123 19.84 5.19 11.98
N THR A 124 20.47 4.07 11.64
CA THR A 124 20.10 2.77 12.19
C THR A 124 20.73 2.56 13.56
N LEU A 125 20.02 1.84 14.43
CA LEU A 125 20.51 1.50 15.75
C LEU A 125 21.41 0.25 15.69
N PRO A 126 22.49 0.18 16.50
CA PRO A 126 23.33 -1.01 16.54
C PRO A 126 22.53 -2.21 17.08
N ALA A 127 22.78 -3.39 16.50
CA ALA A 127 22.24 -4.67 16.96
C ALA A 127 23.37 -5.69 17.16
N ALA A 128 23.02 -6.89 17.62
CA ALA A 128 24.00 -7.97 17.80
C ALA A 128 24.64 -8.38 16.46
N GLU A 129 25.87 -8.92 16.52
CA GLU A 129 26.56 -9.58 15.39
C GLU A 129 26.71 -8.72 14.12
N GLY A 130 26.90 -7.41 14.26
CA GLY A 130 27.05 -6.50 13.11
C GLY A 130 25.74 -6.26 12.34
N CYS A 131 24.60 -6.62 12.94
CA CYS A 131 23.28 -6.24 12.46
C CYS A 131 22.95 -4.80 12.89
N ARG A 132 21.91 -4.23 12.30
CA ARG A 132 21.40 -2.89 12.65
C ARG A 132 19.88 -2.92 12.66
N TYR A 133 19.22 -2.09 13.45
CA TYR A 133 17.77 -1.92 13.38
C TYR A 133 17.41 -0.62 12.71
N LEU A 134 16.42 -0.68 11.82
CA LEU A 134 15.74 0.51 11.32
C LEU A 134 14.69 0.96 12.36
N PRO A 135 14.79 2.20 12.89
CA PRO A 135 13.74 2.77 13.73
C PRO A 135 12.44 2.99 12.95
N VAL A 136 11.34 2.49 13.51
CA VAL A 136 9.98 2.71 12.99
C VAL A 136 9.03 3.09 14.12
N PHE A 137 8.00 3.87 13.82
CA PHE A 137 7.16 4.52 14.83
C PHE A 137 5.68 4.38 14.47
N ASP A 138 4.81 4.44 15.46
CA ASP A 138 3.36 4.42 15.25
C ASP A 138 2.80 5.80 14.86
N SER A 139 3.60 6.86 15.05
CA SER A 139 3.22 8.24 14.74
C SER A 139 4.28 9.01 13.95
N TYR A 140 3.78 9.92 13.10
CA TYR A 140 4.63 10.87 12.37
C TYR A 140 5.41 11.79 13.33
N ALA A 141 4.77 12.22 14.42
CA ALA A 141 5.36 13.15 15.37
C ALA A 141 6.56 12.52 16.10
N HIS A 142 6.41 11.29 16.60
CA HIS A 142 7.51 10.56 17.25
C HIS A 142 8.66 10.33 16.27
N THR A 143 8.35 9.89 15.05
CA THR A 143 9.38 9.72 14.00
C THR A 143 10.18 11.00 13.79
N ARG A 144 9.48 12.13 13.65
CA ARG A 144 10.13 13.43 13.39
C ARG A 144 10.99 13.85 14.57
N ASN A 145 10.47 13.75 15.78
CA ASN A 145 11.19 14.15 16.99
C ASN A 145 12.47 13.32 17.15
N TYR A 146 12.37 12.00 17.04
CA TYR A 146 13.52 11.09 17.10
C TYR A 146 14.62 11.51 16.13
N TYR A 147 14.32 11.64 14.83
CA TYR A 147 15.36 11.99 13.85
C TYR A 147 15.93 13.41 14.04
N VAL A 148 15.14 14.36 14.55
CA VAL A 148 15.63 15.72 14.86
C VAL A 148 16.59 15.71 16.06
N GLU A 149 16.27 14.92 17.08
CA GLU A 149 17.08 14.69 18.28
C GLU A 149 18.41 14.01 17.92
N GLU A 150 18.36 13.01 17.04
CA GLU A 150 19.53 12.36 16.45
C GLU A 150 20.33 13.27 15.49
N GLY A 151 19.93 14.54 15.34
CA GLY A 151 20.68 15.52 14.55
C GLY A 151 20.49 15.41 13.04
N ARG A 152 19.50 14.66 12.56
CA ARG A 152 19.21 14.57 11.12
C ARG A 152 18.58 15.85 10.59
N VAL A 153 19.10 16.33 9.46
CA VAL A 153 18.49 17.41 8.68
C VAL A 153 17.77 16.87 7.44
N ARG A 154 16.79 17.64 6.93
CA ARG A 154 16.03 17.30 5.70
C ARG A 154 15.37 15.91 5.75
N ILE A 155 14.63 15.65 6.82
CA ILE A 155 13.99 14.35 7.07
C ILE A 155 12.79 14.17 6.12
N THR A 156 12.81 13.09 5.33
CA THR A 156 11.64 12.62 4.57
C THR A 156 11.05 11.41 5.28
N ILE A 157 9.89 11.60 5.89
CA ILE A 157 9.18 10.52 6.61
C ILE A 157 8.27 9.79 5.62
N LYS A 158 8.40 8.47 5.60
CA LYS A 158 7.62 7.52 4.83
C LYS A 158 6.57 6.89 5.74
N ARG A 159 5.38 6.64 5.18
CA ARG A 159 4.27 5.97 5.85
C ARG A 159 3.93 4.72 5.07
N GLU A 160 4.13 3.55 5.68
CA GLU A 160 3.89 2.28 5.02
C GLU A 160 3.37 1.22 6.01
N VAL A 161 2.73 0.19 5.48
CA VAL A 161 2.34 -0.98 6.26
C VAL A 161 3.59 -1.80 6.62
N ALA A 162 3.69 -2.29 7.85
CA ALA A 162 4.88 -2.96 8.39
C ALA A 162 5.37 -4.09 7.48
N ARG A 163 4.47 -4.96 6.97
CA ARG A 163 4.83 -6.04 6.03
C ARG A 163 5.54 -5.54 4.78
N LYS A 164 5.22 -4.33 4.29
CA LYS A 164 5.88 -3.73 3.11
C LYS A 164 7.26 -3.17 3.46
N ILE A 165 7.43 -2.62 4.67
CA ILE A 165 8.74 -2.21 5.20
C ILE A 165 9.64 -3.44 5.31
N ILE A 166 9.17 -4.49 5.97
CA ILE A 166 9.88 -5.76 6.15
C ILE A 166 10.30 -6.37 4.79
N LYS A 167 9.41 -6.40 3.80
CA LYS A 167 9.74 -6.88 2.43
C LYS A 167 10.85 -6.08 1.77
N THR A 168 10.89 -4.78 2.03
CA THR A 168 11.90 -3.88 1.47
C THR A 168 13.26 -4.15 2.13
N LEU A 169 13.28 -4.26 3.46
CA LEU A 169 14.48 -4.63 4.22
C LEU A 169 15.02 -6.01 3.86
N GLU A 170 14.16 -7.02 3.72
CA GLU A 170 14.57 -8.36 3.27
C GLU A 170 15.28 -8.30 1.91
N LYS A 171 14.70 -7.55 0.95
CA LYS A 171 15.28 -7.39 -0.37
C LYS A 171 16.63 -6.68 -0.33
N ASP A 172 16.77 -5.66 0.52
CA ASP A 172 18.00 -4.90 0.66
C ASP A 172 19.09 -5.72 1.37
N ASN A 173 18.74 -6.51 2.40
CA ASN A 173 19.65 -7.43 3.08
C ASN A 173 20.24 -8.46 2.11
N ARG A 174 19.40 -9.04 1.24
CA ARG A 174 19.86 -10.00 0.20
C ARG A 174 20.80 -9.37 -0.83
N LYS A 175 20.70 -8.06 -1.06
CA LYS A 175 21.54 -7.35 -2.05
C LYS A 175 22.85 -6.86 -1.46
N ARG A 176 22.83 -6.40 -0.20
CA ARG A 176 23.93 -5.60 0.35
C ARG A 176 25.06 -6.43 0.94
N ASN A 177 24.87 -7.70 1.32
CA ASN A 177 25.89 -8.61 1.88
C ASN A 177 26.74 -8.09 3.08
N THR A 178 26.62 -6.81 3.47
CA THR A 178 27.54 -6.14 4.40
C THR A 178 26.94 -5.90 5.78
N SER A 179 25.63 -5.69 5.90
CA SER A 179 24.95 -5.55 7.20
C SER A 179 23.50 -6.01 7.09
N LYS A 180 23.08 -6.90 8.00
CA LYS A 180 21.69 -7.34 8.10
C LYS A 180 20.90 -6.29 8.88
N ILE A 181 19.80 -5.82 8.31
CA ILE A 181 18.93 -4.81 8.92
C ILE A 181 17.64 -5.46 9.43
N GLY A 182 17.36 -5.32 10.72
CA GLY A 182 16.09 -5.65 11.38
C GLY A 182 15.21 -4.41 11.58
N LEU A 183 14.17 -4.53 12.39
CA LEU A 183 13.28 -3.42 12.77
C LEU A 183 13.28 -3.22 14.28
N ILE A 184 13.15 -1.98 14.70
CA ILE A 184 12.87 -1.63 16.09
C ILE A 184 11.72 -0.63 16.13
N ILE A 185 10.65 -1.00 16.85
CA ILE A 185 9.42 -0.24 16.94
C ILE A 185 9.46 0.63 18.18
N GLU A 186 9.26 1.94 17.98
CA GLU A 186 9.27 2.97 19.03
C GLU A 186 10.43 2.78 20.01
N PRO A 187 11.69 3.04 19.58
CA PRO A 187 12.88 2.86 20.42
C PRO A 187 12.83 3.63 21.75
N SER A 188 11.99 4.67 21.84
CA SER A 188 11.84 5.50 23.04
C SER A 188 10.64 5.11 23.91
N LEU A 189 9.80 4.15 23.49
CA LEU A 189 8.59 3.76 24.23
C LEU A 189 8.46 2.24 24.44
N TYR A 190 8.49 1.45 23.36
CA TYR A 190 8.22 0.02 23.44
C TYR A 190 9.49 -0.82 23.39
N GLU A 191 10.51 -0.35 22.66
CA GLU A 191 11.77 -1.07 22.40
C GLU A 191 11.52 -2.52 21.91
N PHE A 192 10.57 -2.68 20.99
CA PHE A 192 10.28 -4.00 20.42
C PHE A 192 11.10 -4.21 19.15
N THR A 193 11.94 -5.26 19.13
CA THR A 193 12.79 -5.59 17.98
C THR A 193 12.23 -6.76 17.17
N ILE A 194 12.49 -6.73 15.87
CA ILE A 194 12.32 -7.87 14.96
C ILE A 194 13.67 -8.10 14.30
N GLU A 195 14.25 -9.26 14.54
CA GLU A 195 15.57 -9.56 14.01
C GLU A 195 15.55 -9.68 12.49
N ALA A 196 16.71 -9.40 11.87
CA ALA A 196 16.85 -9.54 10.43
C ALA A 196 16.56 -10.97 9.93
N SER A 197 16.84 -11.99 10.75
CA SER A 197 16.52 -13.40 10.50
C SER A 197 15.01 -13.70 10.57
N GLU A 198 14.28 -12.95 11.39
CA GLU A 198 12.86 -13.15 11.66
C GLU A 198 11.97 -12.39 10.69
N LEU A 199 12.50 -11.38 9.97
CA LEU A 199 11.72 -10.62 8.98
C LEU A 199 10.94 -11.50 8.00
N ARG A 200 11.44 -12.70 7.68
CA ARG A 200 10.77 -13.63 6.76
C ARG A 200 9.55 -14.32 7.39
N SER A 201 9.61 -14.77 8.66
CA SER A 201 8.46 -15.41 9.32
C SER A 201 7.29 -14.44 9.42
N VAL A 202 7.56 -13.16 9.68
CA VAL A 202 6.53 -12.10 9.74
C VAL A 202 5.78 -11.91 8.41
N ILE A 203 6.42 -12.17 7.27
CA ILE A 203 5.80 -11.97 5.95
C ILE A 203 5.06 -13.21 5.45
N TYR A 204 5.63 -14.40 5.67
CA TYR A 204 5.33 -15.60 4.89
C TYR A 204 4.74 -16.78 5.68
N ASP A 205 4.53 -16.69 7.00
CA ASP A 205 3.72 -17.69 7.72
C ASP A 205 2.23 -17.54 7.34
N ARG A 206 1.90 -18.09 6.17
CA ARG A 206 0.54 -18.37 5.68
C ARG A 206 0.50 -19.73 5.03
#